data_AF-J9VM99-F1
#
_entry.id   AF-J9VM99-F1
#
_cell.length_a   1.000
_cell.length_b   1.000
_cell.length_c   1.000
_cell.angle_alpha   90.00
_cell.angle_beta   90.00
_cell.angle_gamma   90.00
#
_symmetry.space_group_name_H-M   'P 1'
#
loop_
_entity.id
_entity.type
_entity.pdbx_description
1 polymer ?
#
loop_
_entity_poly.entity_id
_entity_poly.type
_entity_poly.pdbx_seq_one_letter_code
_entity_poly.pdbx_strand_id
1 'polypeptide(L)'
;MIKEIISPRIEIRSAVFASSGSSVSFRSSSKNGRYLIDLEDAPLKGEKLALAFSGPIGAGEIAVKVTPGRTLRKRGWERIEVKTWVTKSENQDLGYSAYQLLKEAPSGGNNHFIIIFSNSDTANFMSFIPDDTPLGKLTLPGTHQSCALYGFPISQCQQPSTPIGQQLLDGVRFLDVRLRVVDDQLLIYHGPFSQQSSLPVLLDALQFFLSSHPTETIILCLKEESPPFHASFSALVYAAFKNRLERFWFLEERIPKLGEVRGKGMLMTRFNRDKDTENQWPDGMGIHPSRWPDSRIGGFDWNCGGTQVRTQDWYRVKTFLEIPKKFQVIVRYLEPTLQPSPTYSPPFTLCYTTASYFPLSLPTIIAKGFGWPNWGLGIEGINARMCRVLLEWMADGKRVRGCVPMDFYRQCAGKEGLAALLAQMNFMEW
;
A
#
# COMPACT_ATOMS: atom_id res chain seq x y z
N MET A 1 23.72 8.94 16.07
CA MET A 1 23.12 10.26 15.82
C MET A 1 22.62 10.31 14.38
N ILE A 2 21.77 11.28 14.04
CA ILE A 2 21.28 11.46 12.67
C ILE A 2 22.49 11.59 11.73
N LYS A 3 22.50 10.85 10.63
CA LYS A 3 23.59 10.90 9.65
C LYS A 3 23.19 11.61 8.37
N GLU A 4 21.92 11.45 7.97
CA GLU A 4 21.48 11.87 6.66
C GLU A 4 20.00 12.27 6.65
N ILE A 5 19.70 13.31 5.86
CA ILE A 5 18.34 13.75 5.52
C ILE A 5 18.08 13.35 4.08
N ILE A 6 16.92 12.76 3.83
CA ILE A 6 16.44 12.33 2.52
C ILE A 6 15.16 13.09 2.25
N SER A 7 15.23 14.06 1.35
CA SER A 7 14.17 15.01 1.06
C SER A 7 14.07 15.27 -0.45
N PRO A 8 13.62 14.27 -1.25
CA PRO A 8 13.49 14.43 -2.69
C PRO A 8 12.59 15.62 -3.03
N ARG A 9 13.06 16.49 -3.94
CA ARG A 9 12.37 17.74 -4.36
C ARG A 9 12.11 18.74 -3.22
N ILE A 10 12.70 18.55 -2.06
CA ILE A 10 12.59 19.44 -0.90
C ILE A 10 13.99 19.94 -0.55
N GLU A 11 14.14 21.25 -0.47
CA GLU A 11 15.39 21.92 -0.11
C GLU A 11 15.43 22.17 1.40
N ILE A 12 16.48 21.68 2.07
CA ILE A 12 16.74 21.98 3.48
C ILE A 12 17.37 23.37 3.56
N ARG A 13 16.68 24.29 4.25
CA ARG A 13 17.06 25.71 4.36
C ARG A 13 17.93 25.98 5.56
N SER A 14 17.64 25.32 6.68
CA SER A 14 18.44 25.45 7.90
C SER A 14 18.30 24.22 8.77
N ALA A 15 19.34 24.00 9.59
CA ALA A 15 19.36 23.03 10.66
C ALA A 15 19.91 23.74 11.91
N VAL A 16 19.18 23.68 13.02
CA VAL A 16 19.59 24.32 14.28
C VAL A 16 19.31 23.40 15.47
N PHE A 17 20.16 23.45 16.49
CA PHE A 17 19.82 22.83 17.78
C PHE A 17 18.71 23.62 18.45
N ALA A 18 17.64 22.93 18.86
CA ALA A 18 16.46 23.58 19.42
C ALA A 18 16.73 24.25 20.78
N SER A 19 17.70 23.74 21.55
CA SER A 19 18.06 24.29 22.85
C SER A 19 18.87 25.59 22.76
N SER A 20 19.86 25.64 21.87
CA SER A 20 20.83 26.75 21.78
C SER A 20 20.59 27.70 20.61
N GLY A 21 19.81 27.28 19.61
CA GLY A 21 19.67 27.99 18.34
C GLY A 21 20.92 27.94 17.46
N SER A 22 21.97 27.22 17.87
CA SER A 22 23.22 27.11 17.11
C SER A 22 22.99 26.40 15.79
N SER A 23 23.54 26.95 14.70
CA SER A 23 23.47 26.35 13.38
C SER A 23 24.25 25.04 13.33
N VAL A 24 23.65 24.05 12.68
CA VAL A 24 24.25 22.75 12.39
C VAL A 24 24.62 22.72 10.91
N SER A 25 25.86 22.38 10.59
CA SER A 25 26.29 22.31 9.21
C SER A 25 25.72 21.06 8.52
N PHE A 26 25.35 21.20 7.26
CA PHE A 26 24.93 20.10 6.41
C PHE A 26 25.39 20.36 4.99
N ARG A 27 25.66 19.30 4.24
CA ARG A 27 26.09 19.39 2.84
C ARG A 27 25.24 18.50 1.96
N SER A 28 24.90 19.01 0.77
CA SER A 28 24.25 18.20 -0.25
C SER A 28 25.17 17.05 -0.66
N SER A 29 24.62 15.86 -0.79
CA SER A 29 25.33 14.69 -1.32
C SER A 29 25.38 14.74 -2.85
N SER A 30 26.13 13.84 -3.48
CA SER A 30 26.11 13.69 -4.93
C SER A 30 24.75 13.22 -5.50
N LYS A 31 23.88 12.69 -4.64
CA LYS A 31 22.51 12.31 -4.98
C LYS A 31 21.56 13.44 -4.63
N ASN A 32 20.70 13.81 -5.58
CA ASN A 32 19.73 14.87 -5.42
C ASN A 32 18.81 14.60 -4.21
N GLY A 33 18.44 15.67 -3.48
CA GLY A 33 17.56 15.57 -2.31
C GLY A 33 18.14 14.77 -1.14
N ARG A 34 19.47 14.64 -1.01
CA ARG A 34 20.10 13.98 0.15
C ARG A 34 21.15 14.89 0.77
N TYR A 35 21.14 14.99 2.10
CA TYR A 35 22.02 15.90 2.86
C TYR A 35 22.71 15.14 3.99
N LEU A 36 24.03 15.24 4.07
CA LEU A 36 24.80 14.74 5.21
C LEU A 36 24.82 15.80 6.30
N ILE A 37 24.49 15.41 7.53
CA ILE A 37 24.49 16.30 8.69
C ILE A 37 25.75 16.07 9.52
N ASP A 38 26.40 17.16 9.91
CA ASP A 38 27.49 17.13 10.88
C ASP A 38 26.94 17.35 12.30
N LEU A 39 27.22 16.43 13.21
CA LEU A 39 26.73 16.47 14.59
C LEU A 39 27.86 16.21 15.59
N GLU A 40 29.12 16.48 15.22
CA GLU A 40 30.28 16.22 16.07
C GLU A 40 30.17 16.90 17.45
N ASP A 41 29.60 18.11 17.52
CA ASP A 41 29.43 18.88 18.77
C ASP A 41 28.02 18.76 19.39
N ALA A 42 27.20 17.81 18.94
CA ALA A 42 25.81 17.74 19.37
C ALA A 42 25.67 17.34 20.86
N PRO A 43 24.85 18.05 21.65
CA PRO A 43 24.48 17.61 22.99
C PRO A 43 23.81 16.23 22.92
N LEU A 44 24.42 15.23 23.56
CA LEU A 44 24.06 13.82 23.32
C LEU A 44 22.68 13.44 23.86
N LYS A 45 22.15 14.14 24.87
CA LYS A 45 20.96 13.70 25.61
C LYS A 45 19.82 14.72 25.54
N GLY A 46 18.72 14.32 24.91
CA GLY A 46 17.47 15.09 24.89
C GLY A 46 17.41 16.20 23.86
N GLU A 47 18.53 16.49 23.18
CA GLU A 47 18.61 17.53 22.16
C GLU A 47 17.71 17.22 20.96
N LYS A 48 17.14 18.29 20.40
CA LYS A 48 16.36 18.22 19.16
C LYS A 48 17.04 19.05 18.07
N LEU A 49 17.01 18.51 16.86
CA LEU A 49 17.34 19.22 15.64
C LEU A 49 16.03 19.79 15.07
N ALA A 50 15.97 21.12 14.94
CA ALA A 50 14.93 21.79 14.18
C ALA A 50 15.42 21.98 12.75
N LEU A 51 14.63 21.53 11.78
CA LEU A 51 14.94 21.63 10.36
C LEU A 51 13.86 22.46 9.68
N ALA A 52 14.26 23.54 9.02
CA ALA A 52 13.38 24.29 8.13
C ALA A 52 13.64 23.88 6.68
N PHE A 53 12.57 23.76 5.90
CA PHE A 53 12.66 23.34 4.50
C PHE A 53 11.66 24.09 3.62
N SER A 54 11.91 24.04 2.31
CA SER A 54 10.97 24.52 1.29
C SER A 54 10.83 23.49 0.19
N GLY A 55 9.61 23.27 -0.27
CA GLY A 55 9.29 22.35 -1.36
C GLY A 55 8.24 22.91 -2.31
N PRO A 56 7.71 22.08 -3.22
CA PRO A 56 6.84 22.52 -4.31
C PRO A 56 5.51 23.11 -3.86
N ILE A 57 5.04 22.73 -2.66
CA ILE A 57 3.73 23.10 -2.13
C ILE A 57 3.82 24.06 -0.94
N GLY A 58 5.02 24.62 -0.67
CA GLY A 58 5.24 25.62 0.39
C GLY A 58 6.44 25.28 1.28
N ALA A 59 6.49 25.87 2.47
CA ALA A 59 7.57 25.67 3.43
C ALA A 59 7.09 24.95 4.70
N GLY A 60 8.02 24.41 5.46
CA GLY A 60 7.71 23.80 6.74
C GLY A 60 8.91 23.61 7.64
N GLU A 61 8.62 23.13 8.84
CA GLU A 61 9.58 22.81 9.87
C GLU A 61 9.24 21.48 10.54
N ILE A 62 10.28 20.75 10.90
CA ILE A 62 10.20 19.60 11.79
C ILE A 62 11.17 19.75 12.96
N ALA A 63 10.81 19.16 14.11
CA ALA A 63 11.68 19.05 15.26
C ALA A 63 11.85 17.58 15.65
N VAL A 64 13.07 17.08 15.64
CA VAL A 64 13.37 15.66 15.82
C VAL A 64 14.51 15.44 16.79
N LYS A 65 14.45 14.38 17.61
CA LYS A 65 15.53 14.08 18.56
C LYS A 65 16.80 13.67 17.82
N VAL A 66 17.93 14.26 18.20
CA VAL A 66 19.25 13.97 17.59
C VAL A 66 19.65 12.50 17.83
N THR A 67 19.40 12.03 19.05
CA THR A 67 19.55 10.63 19.42
C THR A 67 18.20 9.91 19.33
N PRO A 68 18.15 8.68 18.78
CA PRO A 68 16.91 7.92 18.70
C PRO A 68 16.26 7.76 20.08
N GLY A 69 14.94 7.90 20.13
CA GLY A 69 14.17 7.62 21.34
C GLY A 69 14.29 6.16 21.78
N ARG A 70 13.96 5.86 23.04
CA ARG A 70 13.99 4.47 23.58
C ARG A 70 13.12 3.49 22.78
N THR A 71 12.10 4.01 22.10
CA THR A 71 11.16 3.31 21.22
C THR A 71 11.76 2.90 19.88
N LEU A 72 12.81 3.59 19.41
CA LEU A 72 13.63 3.25 18.25
C LEU A 72 14.87 2.46 18.73
N ARG A 73 14.79 1.12 18.80
CA ARG A 73 15.87 0.22 19.29
C ARG A 73 17.10 0.18 18.35
N LYS A 74 17.57 -1.00 17.90
CA LYS A 74 18.62 -1.11 16.87
C LYS A 74 18.09 -0.81 15.45
N ARG A 75 16.78 -0.98 15.27
CA ARG A 75 16.07 -0.85 13.99
C ARG A 75 14.61 -0.46 14.26
N GLY A 76 14.08 0.56 13.60
CA GLY A 76 12.73 1.09 13.87
C GLY A 76 12.45 2.39 13.13
N TRP A 77 11.21 2.89 13.21
CA TRP A 77 10.82 4.16 12.61
C TRP A 77 9.75 4.87 13.45
N GLU A 78 9.66 6.19 13.34
CA GLU A 78 8.66 7.04 13.97
C GLU A 78 8.22 8.14 13.00
N ARG A 79 6.92 8.48 12.98
CA ARG A 79 6.43 9.65 12.24
C ARG A 79 6.78 10.91 13.02
N ILE A 80 7.26 11.93 12.32
CA ILE A 80 7.59 13.24 12.87
C ILE A 80 6.42 14.18 12.50
N GLU A 81 6.00 14.99 13.47
CA GLU A 81 5.04 16.06 13.22
C GLU A 81 5.67 17.14 12.33
N VAL A 82 4.94 17.56 11.31
CA VAL A 82 5.38 18.60 10.37
C VAL A 82 4.49 19.83 10.55
N LYS A 83 5.12 20.99 10.74
CA LYS A 83 4.43 22.28 10.76
C LYS A 83 4.67 22.97 9.42
N THR A 84 3.61 23.43 8.78
CA THR A 84 3.68 23.91 7.40
C THR A 84 2.96 25.24 7.21
N TRP A 85 3.45 26.01 6.25
CA TRP A 85 2.92 27.33 5.92
C TRP A 85 3.29 27.75 4.48
N VAL A 86 2.41 28.54 3.86
CA VAL A 86 2.70 29.18 2.56
C VAL A 86 3.53 30.43 2.78
N THR A 87 3.08 31.27 3.73
CA THR A 87 3.80 32.42 4.28
C THR A 87 3.90 32.26 5.78
N LYS A 88 4.95 32.77 6.44
CA LYS A 88 5.14 32.58 7.91
C LYS A 88 3.97 33.08 8.78
N SER A 89 3.04 33.85 8.21
CA SER A 89 1.81 34.32 8.86
C SER A 89 0.61 33.36 8.75
N GLU A 90 0.67 32.30 7.94
CA GLU A 90 -0.45 31.40 7.66
C GLU A 90 -0.08 29.93 7.87
N ASN A 91 -0.47 29.37 9.02
CA ASN A 91 -0.36 27.94 9.28
C ASN A 91 -1.46 27.17 8.53
N GLN A 92 -1.05 26.19 7.72
CA GLN A 92 -1.95 25.28 7.00
C GLN A 92 -1.31 23.88 6.94
N ASP A 93 -2.09 22.82 6.87
CA ASP A 93 -1.56 21.48 6.57
C ASP A 93 -1.35 21.37 5.05
N LEU A 94 -0.10 21.57 4.63
CA LEU A 94 0.26 21.57 3.21
C LEU A 94 0.52 20.16 2.66
N GLY A 95 0.36 19.10 3.47
CA GLY A 95 0.55 17.74 3.00
C GLY A 95 2.02 17.34 2.85
N TYR A 96 2.83 17.55 3.90
CA TYR A 96 4.16 16.98 3.99
C TYR A 96 4.19 15.87 5.04
N SER A 97 4.96 14.81 4.77
CA SER A 97 5.25 13.77 5.76
C SER A 97 6.73 13.73 6.09
N ALA A 98 7.03 13.50 7.36
CA ALA A 98 8.38 13.29 7.84
C ALA A 98 8.48 12.05 8.73
N TYR A 99 9.60 11.34 8.63
CA TYR A 99 9.89 10.13 9.37
C TYR A 99 11.31 10.12 9.91
N GLN A 100 11.44 9.66 11.15
CA GLN A 100 12.70 9.26 11.74
C GLN A 100 12.88 7.76 11.47
N LEU A 101 14.01 7.37 10.89
CA LEU A 101 14.31 5.96 10.58
C LEU A 101 15.65 5.57 11.16
N LEU A 102 15.67 4.46 11.89
CA LEU A 102 16.89 3.82 12.36
C LEU A 102 17.03 2.46 11.68
N LYS A 103 18.11 2.30 10.91
CA LYS A 103 18.40 1.12 10.10
C LYS A 103 19.75 0.54 10.49
N GLU A 104 19.84 -0.78 10.54
CA GLU A 104 21.11 -1.47 10.80
C GLU A 104 22.06 -1.35 9.60
N ALA A 105 23.32 -1.01 9.87
CA ALA A 105 24.35 -0.87 8.84
C ALA A 105 25.02 -2.23 8.55
N PRO A 106 25.40 -2.53 7.29
CA PRO A 106 26.09 -3.78 6.95
C PRO A 106 27.40 -4.01 7.72
N SER A 107 28.10 -2.92 8.06
CA SER A 107 29.35 -2.93 8.84
C SER A 107 29.15 -3.14 10.34
N GLY A 108 27.92 -3.35 10.80
CA GLY A 108 27.55 -3.25 12.21
C GLY A 108 27.25 -1.81 12.64
N GLY A 109 26.41 -1.67 13.66
CA GLY A 109 25.90 -0.38 14.13
C GLY A 109 24.63 0.09 13.40
N ASN A 110 24.19 1.32 13.66
CA ASN A 110 22.95 1.85 13.10
C ASN A 110 23.18 3.17 12.35
N ASN A 111 22.51 3.32 11.22
CA ASN A 111 22.36 4.57 10.50
C ASN A 111 21.00 5.18 10.82
N HIS A 112 21.02 6.48 11.11
CA HIS A 112 19.85 7.22 11.53
C HIS A 112 19.54 8.27 10.47
N PHE A 113 18.33 8.19 9.90
CA PHE A 113 17.87 9.00 8.79
C PHE A 113 16.67 9.84 9.18
N ILE A 114 16.54 10.97 8.52
CA ILE A 114 15.29 11.73 8.43
C ILE A 114 14.81 11.60 6.99
N ILE A 115 13.56 11.24 6.79
CA ILE A 115 12.94 11.16 5.46
C ILE A 115 11.81 12.19 5.43
N ILE A 116 11.81 13.11 4.46
CA ILE A 116 10.79 14.14 4.28
C ILE A 116 10.31 14.08 2.83
N PHE A 117 9.00 14.09 2.59
CA PHE A 117 8.47 14.20 1.24
C PHE A 117 7.14 14.95 1.22
N SER A 118 6.83 15.57 0.09
CA SER A 118 5.49 16.07 -0.19
C SER A 118 4.57 14.87 -0.48
N ASN A 119 3.44 14.83 0.20
CA ASN A 119 2.44 13.80 0.03
C ASN A 119 1.83 13.94 -1.36
N SER A 120 1.72 12.82 -2.07
CA SER A 120 0.89 12.74 -3.27
C SER A 120 -0.59 12.97 -2.94
N ASP A 121 -1.34 13.59 -3.84
CA ASP A 121 -2.81 13.55 -3.80
C ASP A 121 -3.26 12.09 -3.97
N THR A 122 -3.57 11.40 -2.88
CA THR A 122 -3.90 9.97 -2.91
C THR A 122 -5.18 9.69 -3.70
N ALA A 123 -6.08 10.65 -3.84
CA ALA A 123 -7.29 10.50 -4.63
C ALA A 123 -6.99 10.54 -6.13
N ASN A 124 -5.99 11.31 -6.57
CA ASN A 124 -5.65 11.50 -7.99
C ASN A 124 -4.18 11.20 -8.33
N PHE A 125 -3.50 10.33 -7.58
CA PHE A 125 -2.04 10.21 -7.71
C PHE A 125 -1.62 9.69 -9.10
N MET A 126 -2.46 8.91 -9.79
CA MET A 126 -2.13 8.43 -11.13
C MET A 126 -2.16 9.55 -12.18
N SER A 127 -2.76 10.71 -11.91
CA SER A 127 -2.71 11.88 -12.80
C SER A 127 -1.29 12.38 -13.08
N PHE A 128 -0.36 12.17 -12.15
CA PHE A 128 1.04 12.59 -12.25
C PHE A 128 1.95 11.56 -12.94
N ILE A 129 1.38 10.43 -13.37
CA ILE A 129 2.12 9.32 -13.99
C ILE A 129 1.83 9.32 -15.49
N PRO A 130 2.82 9.22 -16.38
CA PRO A 130 2.59 9.21 -17.84
C PRO A 130 1.72 8.06 -18.35
N ASP A 131 0.93 8.32 -19.38
CA ASP A 131 -0.01 7.35 -19.99
C ASP A 131 0.66 6.10 -20.55
N ASP A 132 1.89 6.23 -21.03
CA ASP A 132 2.67 5.13 -21.61
C ASP A 132 3.26 4.18 -20.55
N THR A 133 3.10 4.50 -19.26
CA THR A 133 3.58 3.69 -18.15
C THR A 133 2.80 2.36 -18.07
N PRO A 134 3.45 1.19 -18.24
CA PRO A 134 2.81 -0.10 -18.01
C PRO A 134 2.32 -0.23 -16.57
N LEU A 135 1.14 -0.82 -16.32
CA LEU A 135 0.65 -1.00 -14.95
C LEU A 135 1.60 -1.85 -14.08
N GLY A 136 2.33 -2.79 -14.68
CA GLY A 136 3.38 -3.54 -13.99
C GLY A 136 4.55 -2.68 -13.48
N LYS A 137 4.68 -1.42 -13.93
CA LYS A 137 5.66 -0.46 -13.39
C LYS A 137 5.17 0.26 -12.12
N LEU A 138 3.88 0.17 -11.79
CA LEU A 138 3.29 0.95 -10.71
C LEU A 138 3.34 0.22 -9.37
N THR A 139 3.33 1.02 -8.30
CA THR A 139 2.99 0.55 -6.95
C THR A 139 1.50 0.79 -6.74
N LEU A 140 0.71 -0.26 -6.59
CA LEU A 140 -0.74 -0.17 -6.44
C LEU A 140 -1.13 -0.59 -5.02
N PRO A 141 -1.52 0.33 -4.13
CA PRO A 141 -2.10 -0.04 -2.85
C PRO A 141 -3.39 -0.83 -3.09
N GLY A 142 -3.56 -1.95 -2.39
CA GLY A 142 -4.76 -2.77 -2.47
C GLY A 142 -5.35 -3.06 -1.10
N THR A 143 -6.59 -3.52 -1.06
CA THR A 143 -7.21 -4.07 0.14
C THR A 143 -7.67 -5.51 -0.11
N HIS A 144 -7.33 -6.39 0.82
CA HIS A 144 -7.86 -7.75 0.87
C HIS A 144 -9.24 -7.72 1.50
N GLN A 145 -10.19 -8.51 0.97
CA GLN A 145 -11.57 -8.52 1.45
C GLN A 145 -12.07 -7.09 1.69
N SER A 146 -12.02 -6.26 0.65
CA SER A 146 -12.12 -4.79 0.73
C SER A 146 -13.38 -4.31 1.45
N CYS A 147 -14.46 -5.07 1.33
CA CYS A 147 -15.75 -4.77 1.94
C CYS A 147 -15.95 -5.45 3.30
N ALA A 148 -14.98 -6.20 3.81
CA ALA A 148 -15.10 -6.93 5.07
C ALA A 148 -14.92 -5.98 6.29
N LEU A 149 -15.91 -5.11 6.47
CA LEU A 149 -15.97 -4.08 7.50
C LEU A 149 -16.58 -4.61 8.81
N TYR A 150 -17.22 -5.79 8.79
CA TYR A 150 -17.96 -6.38 9.90
C TYR A 150 -17.48 -7.81 10.22
N GLY A 151 -17.98 -8.39 11.31
CA GLY A 151 -17.60 -9.76 11.73
C GLY A 151 -16.29 -9.81 12.55
N PHE A 152 -15.97 -8.74 13.28
CA PHE A 152 -14.83 -8.72 14.19
C PHE A 152 -14.92 -9.85 15.23
N PRO A 153 -13.81 -10.51 15.61
CA PRO A 153 -12.44 -10.30 15.10
C PRO A 153 -12.04 -11.26 13.97
N ILE A 154 -12.94 -12.15 13.55
CA ILE A 154 -12.62 -13.30 12.67
C ILE A 154 -12.66 -12.89 11.20
N SER A 155 -13.72 -12.17 10.81
CA SER A 155 -14.01 -11.83 9.41
C SER A 155 -13.85 -10.34 9.11
N GLN A 156 -13.51 -9.50 10.09
CA GLN A 156 -13.21 -8.10 9.78
C GLN A 156 -11.77 -7.99 9.24
N CYS A 157 -11.62 -7.41 8.06
CA CYS A 157 -10.33 -7.15 7.41
C CYS A 157 -10.06 -5.65 7.22
N GLN A 158 -11.10 -4.83 7.16
CA GLN A 158 -11.02 -3.36 7.05
C GLN A 158 -11.84 -2.68 8.15
N GLN A 159 -11.68 -1.37 8.32
CA GLN A 159 -12.41 -0.62 9.35
C GLN A 159 -13.77 -0.14 8.83
N PRO A 160 -14.82 -0.04 9.68
CA PRO A 160 -16.09 0.58 9.30
C PRO A 160 -15.93 2.04 8.82
N SER A 161 -14.92 2.74 9.34
CA SER A 161 -14.57 4.11 8.92
C SER A 161 -13.81 4.19 7.59
N THR A 162 -13.57 3.06 6.94
CA THR A 162 -12.92 2.97 5.63
C THR A 162 -13.81 2.20 4.63
N PRO A 163 -15.03 2.66 4.33
CA PRO A 163 -15.82 2.10 3.24
C PRO A 163 -15.10 2.31 1.90
N ILE A 164 -15.58 1.65 0.83
CA ILE A 164 -14.90 1.65 -0.48
C ILE A 164 -14.56 3.06 -0.98
N GLY A 165 -15.48 4.02 -0.89
CA GLY A 165 -15.19 5.41 -1.28
C GLY A 165 -13.98 5.99 -0.54
N GLN A 166 -13.87 5.76 0.77
CA GLN A 166 -12.72 6.22 1.54
C GLN A 166 -11.43 5.47 1.19
N GLN A 167 -11.50 4.17 0.94
CA GLN A 167 -10.33 3.39 0.48
C GLN A 167 -9.76 3.97 -0.82
N LEU A 168 -10.64 4.32 -1.76
CA LEU A 168 -10.24 4.90 -3.04
C LEU A 168 -9.64 6.30 -2.86
N LEU A 169 -10.23 7.15 -2.00
CA LEU A 169 -9.66 8.46 -1.64
C LEU A 169 -8.29 8.34 -0.96
N ASP A 170 -8.03 7.25 -0.24
CA ASP A 170 -6.73 6.97 0.40
C ASP A 170 -5.69 6.34 -0.54
N GLY A 171 -6.01 6.22 -1.83
CA GLY A 171 -5.09 5.70 -2.86
C GLY A 171 -5.18 4.20 -3.11
N VAL A 172 -6.16 3.49 -2.56
CA VAL A 172 -6.40 2.08 -2.91
C VAL A 172 -6.87 2.00 -4.36
N ARG A 173 -6.24 1.11 -5.15
CA ARG A 173 -6.52 0.89 -6.58
C ARG A 173 -6.70 -0.59 -6.93
N PHE A 174 -6.63 -1.48 -5.95
CA PHE A 174 -6.98 -2.88 -6.07
C PHE A 174 -7.94 -3.30 -4.97
N LEU A 175 -9.06 -3.90 -5.34
CA LEU A 175 -10.11 -4.33 -4.42
C LEU A 175 -10.34 -5.83 -4.56
N ASP A 176 -10.10 -6.61 -3.51
CA ASP A 176 -10.48 -8.02 -3.43
C ASP A 176 -11.86 -8.14 -2.79
N VAL A 177 -12.88 -8.43 -3.60
CA VAL A 177 -14.28 -8.50 -3.16
C VAL A 177 -14.79 -9.92 -3.33
N ARG A 178 -15.43 -10.42 -2.28
CA ARG A 178 -15.98 -11.77 -2.26
C ARG A 178 -17.48 -11.77 -2.11
N LEU A 179 -18.11 -12.60 -2.94
CA LEU A 179 -19.55 -12.60 -3.14
C LEU A 179 -20.14 -13.97 -2.77
N ARG A 180 -21.43 -13.97 -2.42
CA ARG A 180 -22.29 -15.14 -2.32
C ARG A 180 -23.61 -14.84 -3.01
N VAL A 181 -24.20 -15.85 -3.63
CA VAL A 181 -25.57 -15.77 -4.14
C VAL A 181 -26.54 -16.07 -3.00
N VAL A 182 -27.45 -15.15 -2.71
CA VAL A 182 -28.55 -15.33 -1.74
C VAL A 182 -29.81 -14.81 -2.41
N ASP A 183 -30.82 -15.66 -2.57
CA ASP A 183 -32.09 -15.31 -3.25
C ASP A 183 -31.85 -14.65 -4.63
N ASP A 184 -30.98 -15.26 -5.45
CA ASP A 184 -30.51 -14.77 -6.76
C ASP A 184 -29.80 -13.39 -6.75
N GLN A 185 -29.45 -12.88 -5.57
CA GLN A 185 -28.69 -11.63 -5.42
C GLN A 185 -27.22 -11.88 -5.09
N LEU A 186 -26.34 -11.09 -5.69
CA LEU A 186 -24.90 -11.09 -5.40
C LEU A 186 -24.60 -10.21 -4.20
N LEU A 187 -24.56 -10.82 -3.02
CA LEU A 187 -24.28 -10.16 -1.75
C LEU A 187 -22.80 -10.32 -1.37
N ILE A 188 -22.27 -9.33 -0.65
CA ILE A 188 -20.88 -9.31 -0.22
C ILE A 188 -20.73 -10.04 1.12
N TYR A 189 -19.78 -10.98 1.19
CA TYR A 189 -19.57 -11.85 2.35
C TYR A 189 -18.08 -12.03 2.67
N HIS A 190 -17.78 -12.39 3.92
CA HIS A 190 -16.50 -12.97 4.32
C HIS A 190 -16.74 -14.13 5.30
N GLY A 191 -16.42 -15.34 4.88
CA GLY A 191 -16.83 -16.57 5.55
C GLY A 191 -18.36 -16.61 5.75
N PRO A 192 -18.86 -16.77 6.98
CA PRO A 192 -20.29 -16.79 7.25
C PRO A 192 -20.93 -15.39 7.38
N PHE A 193 -20.13 -14.32 7.47
CA PHE A 193 -20.65 -12.99 7.82
C PHE A 193 -20.97 -12.14 6.59
N SER A 194 -22.21 -11.66 6.53
CA SER A 194 -22.63 -10.63 5.58
C SER A 194 -21.91 -9.32 5.85
N GLN A 195 -21.55 -8.62 4.78
CA GLN A 195 -20.92 -7.30 4.85
C GLN A 195 -21.89 -6.16 4.54
N GLN A 196 -23.19 -6.44 4.60
CA GLN A 196 -24.27 -5.45 4.49
C GLN A 196 -24.22 -4.62 3.19
N SER A 197 -23.80 -5.25 2.10
CA SER A 197 -23.71 -4.63 0.78
C SER A 197 -23.81 -5.67 -0.33
N SER A 198 -23.95 -5.22 -1.57
CA SER A 198 -24.15 -6.04 -2.77
C SER A 198 -23.26 -5.59 -3.91
N LEU A 199 -23.10 -6.43 -4.93
CA LEU A 199 -22.30 -6.08 -6.11
C LEU A 199 -22.82 -4.82 -6.82
N PRO A 200 -24.13 -4.61 -7.07
CA PRO A 200 -24.61 -3.37 -7.68
C PRO A 200 -24.21 -2.09 -6.93
N VAL A 201 -24.36 -2.08 -5.60
CA VAL A 201 -23.97 -0.93 -4.76
C VAL A 201 -22.47 -0.63 -4.86
N LEU A 202 -21.65 -1.68 -4.88
CA LEU A 202 -20.22 -1.54 -5.11
C LEU A 202 -19.93 -0.93 -6.49
N LEU A 203 -20.55 -1.45 -7.56
CA LEU A 203 -20.31 -0.97 -8.93
C LEU A 203 -20.69 0.51 -9.09
N ASP A 204 -21.77 0.96 -8.46
CA ASP A 204 -22.15 2.37 -8.45
C ASP A 204 -21.09 3.24 -7.76
N ALA A 205 -20.54 2.80 -6.62
CA ALA A 205 -19.48 3.50 -5.92
C ALA A 205 -18.18 3.59 -6.75
N LEU A 206 -17.80 2.51 -7.45
CA LEU A 206 -16.61 2.51 -8.31
C LEU A 206 -16.80 3.43 -9.52
N GLN A 207 -17.97 3.39 -10.15
CA GLN A 207 -18.29 4.26 -11.28
C GLN A 207 -18.30 5.73 -10.86
N PHE A 208 -18.87 6.05 -9.70
CA PHE A 208 -18.86 7.41 -9.16
C PHE A 208 -17.44 7.92 -8.94
N PHE A 209 -16.57 7.09 -8.33
CA PHE A 209 -15.17 7.46 -8.11
C PHE A 209 -14.44 7.71 -9.43
N LEU A 210 -14.49 6.78 -10.38
CA LEU A 210 -13.80 6.90 -11.67
C LEU A 210 -14.32 8.07 -12.52
N SER A 211 -15.61 8.40 -12.40
CA SER A 211 -16.19 9.59 -13.07
C SER A 211 -15.69 10.88 -12.43
N SER A 212 -15.45 10.88 -11.12
CA SER A 212 -14.95 12.05 -10.39
C SER A 212 -13.42 12.19 -10.45
N HIS A 213 -12.72 11.09 -10.74
CA HIS A 213 -11.24 10.98 -10.77
C HIS A 213 -10.83 10.29 -12.09
N PRO A 214 -11.06 10.93 -13.26
CA PRO A 214 -10.96 10.28 -14.57
C PRO A 214 -9.53 9.88 -14.95
N THR A 215 -8.51 10.36 -14.22
CA THR A 215 -7.13 9.94 -14.41
C THR A 215 -6.82 8.59 -13.76
N GLU A 216 -7.67 8.10 -12.87
CA GLU A 216 -7.42 6.90 -12.08
C GLU A 216 -7.96 5.64 -12.79
N THR A 217 -7.51 4.47 -12.34
CA THR A 217 -8.07 3.16 -12.72
C THR A 217 -8.18 2.27 -11.50
N ILE A 218 -9.08 1.30 -11.49
CA ILE A 218 -9.27 0.37 -10.37
C ILE A 218 -9.25 -1.07 -10.86
N ILE A 219 -8.48 -1.92 -10.20
CA ILE A 219 -8.56 -3.38 -10.41
C ILE A 219 -9.57 -3.95 -9.40
N LEU A 220 -10.67 -4.51 -9.90
CA LEU A 220 -11.66 -5.22 -9.09
C LEU A 220 -11.46 -6.72 -9.24
N CYS A 221 -10.97 -7.36 -8.18
CA CYS A 221 -10.85 -8.81 -8.05
C CYS A 221 -12.12 -9.39 -7.45
N LEU A 222 -12.84 -10.21 -8.20
CA LEU A 222 -14.07 -10.89 -7.76
C LEU A 222 -13.83 -12.37 -7.53
N LYS A 223 -14.32 -12.87 -6.38
CA LYS A 223 -14.29 -14.29 -6.02
C LYS A 223 -15.62 -14.70 -5.39
N GLU A 224 -16.04 -15.94 -5.61
CA GLU A 224 -17.10 -16.55 -4.79
C GLU A 224 -16.53 -16.98 -3.43
N GLU A 225 -17.10 -16.49 -2.33
CA GLU A 225 -16.50 -16.55 -0.98
C GLU A 225 -16.12 -17.98 -0.56
N SER A 226 -17.09 -18.90 -0.55
CA SER A 226 -16.90 -20.27 -0.08
C SER A 226 -17.96 -21.22 -0.65
N PRO A 227 -17.64 -22.53 -0.74
CA PRO A 227 -18.63 -23.56 -1.04
C PRO A 227 -19.83 -23.58 -0.07
N PRO A 228 -20.97 -24.17 -0.47
CA PRO A 228 -21.25 -24.69 -1.81
C PRO A 228 -21.31 -23.56 -2.85
N PHE A 229 -20.65 -23.75 -3.99
CA PHE A 229 -20.62 -22.78 -5.07
C PHE A 229 -21.94 -22.79 -5.84
N HIS A 230 -22.46 -21.63 -6.18
CA HIS A 230 -23.73 -21.48 -6.87
C HIS A 230 -23.57 -21.75 -8.37
N ALA A 231 -24.42 -22.60 -8.95
CA ALA A 231 -24.29 -23.04 -10.34
C ALA A 231 -24.41 -21.90 -11.37
N SER A 232 -25.12 -20.82 -11.01
CA SER A 232 -25.32 -19.62 -11.84
C SER A 232 -24.46 -18.43 -11.40
N PHE A 233 -23.42 -18.64 -10.59
CA PHE A 233 -22.63 -17.52 -10.04
C PHE A 233 -22.06 -16.64 -11.14
N SER A 234 -21.38 -17.23 -12.14
CA SER A 234 -20.73 -16.42 -13.18
C SER A 234 -21.74 -15.73 -14.10
N ALA A 235 -22.87 -16.38 -14.41
CA ALA A 235 -23.97 -15.77 -15.17
C ALA A 235 -24.60 -14.57 -14.43
N LEU A 236 -24.82 -14.68 -13.11
CA LEU A 236 -25.34 -13.57 -12.30
C LEU A 236 -24.35 -12.40 -12.25
N VAL A 237 -23.05 -12.70 -12.12
CA VAL A 237 -22.01 -11.65 -12.14
C VAL A 237 -22.03 -10.98 -13.52
N TYR A 238 -22.01 -11.74 -14.61
CA TYR A 238 -22.10 -11.17 -15.97
C TYR A 238 -23.33 -10.27 -16.15
N ALA A 239 -24.51 -10.71 -15.70
CA ALA A 239 -25.74 -9.92 -15.77
C ALA A 239 -25.62 -8.59 -15.01
N ALA A 240 -24.97 -8.56 -13.84
CA ALA A 240 -24.74 -7.34 -13.07
C ALA A 240 -23.82 -6.33 -13.80
N PHE A 241 -22.92 -6.81 -14.65
CA PHE A 241 -22.01 -5.96 -15.43
C PHE A 241 -22.55 -5.55 -16.80
N LYS A 242 -23.45 -6.34 -17.41
CA LYS A 242 -23.86 -6.25 -18.82
C LYS A 242 -24.06 -4.82 -19.34
N ASN A 243 -24.73 -3.96 -18.57
CA ASN A 243 -25.05 -2.59 -18.97
C ASN A 243 -23.91 -1.56 -18.76
N ARG A 244 -22.77 -1.99 -18.21
CA ARG A 244 -21.63 -1.13 -17.82
C ARG A 244 -20.34 -1.48 -18.54
N LEU A 245 -20.28 -2.64 -19.19
CA LEU A 245 -19.07 -3.25 -19.74
C LEU A 245 -18.29 -2.35 -20.69
N GLU A 246 -18.92 -1.88 -21.76
CA GLU A 246 -18.23 -1.15 -22.82
C GLU A 246 -17.77 0.25 -22.41
N ARG A 247 -18.45 0.86 -21.42
CA ARG A 247 -18.20 2.25 -21.02
C ARG A 247 -17.19 2.38 -19.89
N PHE A 248 -17.26 1.49 -18.90
CA PHE A 248 -16.55 1.66 -17.63
C PHE A 248 -15.50 0.59 -17.36
N TRP A 249 -15.36 -0.41 -18.23
CA TRP A 249 -14.47 -1.54 -17.97
C TRP A 249 -13.52 -1.79 -19.13
N PHE A 250 -12.27 -2.05 -18.77
CA PHE A 250 -11.28 -2.63 -19.66
C PHE A 250 -11.40 -4.16 -19.56
N LEU A 251 -11.68 -4.79 -20.71
CA LEU A 251 -12.11 -6.19 -20.77
C LEU A 251 -11.09 -7.11 -21.41
N GLU A 252 -9.97 -6.61 -21.92
CA GLU A 252 -8.96 -7.48 -22.53
C GLU A 252 -8.20 -8.27 -21.46
N GLU A 253 -7.93 -9.55 -21.72
CA GLU A 253 -7.14 -10.43 -20.85
C GLU A 253 -5.62 -10.16 -21.00
N ARG A 254 -5.20 -8.95 -20.65
CA ARG A 254 -3.78 -8.53 -20.61
C ARG A 254 -3.55 -7.47 -19.53
N ILE A 255 -2.28 -7.19 -19.27
CA ILE A 255 -1.86 -6.05 -18.44
C ILE A 255 -1.61 -4.83 -19.35
N PRO A 256 -2.43 -3.77 -19.27
CA PRO A 256 -2.33 -2.60 -20.14
C PRO A 256 -1.34 -1.54 -19.61
N LYS A 257 -1.12 -0.52 -20.43
CA LYS A 257 -0.56 0.78 -20.00
C LYS A 257 -1.63 1.61 -19.30
N LEU A 258 -1.20 2.53 -18.46
CA LEU A 258 -2.08 3.35 -17.63
C LEU A 258 -3.09 4.15 -18.47
N GLY A 259 -2.64 4.78 -19.56
CA GLY A 259 -3.49 5.60 -20.44
C GLY A 259 -4.68 4.84 -21.05
N GLU A 260 -4.55 3.53 -21.26
CA GLU A 260 -5.61 2.69 -21.86
C GLU A 260 -6.79 2.46 -20.91
N VAL A 261 -6.55 2.59 -19.60
CA VAL A 261 -7.49 2.23 -18.53
C VAL A 261 -7.89 3.38 -17.62
N ARG A 262 -7.42 4.61 -17.89
CA ARG A 262 -7.89 5.79 -17.17
C ARG A 262 -9.41 5.95 -17.28
N GLY A 263 -10.05 6.24 -16.15
CA GLY A 263 -11.51 6.35 -16.03
C GLY A 263 -12.23 5.01 -16.13
N LYS A 264 -11.50 3.89 -16.21
CA LYS A 264 -12.06 2.53 -16.34
C LYS A 264 -11.63 1.65 -15.18
N GLY A 265 -12.49 0.72 -14.82
CA GLY A 265 -12.14 -0.43 -14.00
C GLY A 265 -11.50 -1.54 -14.85
N MET A 266 -10.71 -2.39 -14.22
CA MET A 266 -10.20 -3.64 -14.77
C MET A 266 -10.74 -4.79 -13.95
N LEU A 267 -11.23 -5.83 -14.61
CA LEU A 267 -11.75 -7.01 -13.91
C LEU A 267 -10.68 -8.06 -13.74
N MET A 268 -10.64 -8.65 -12.56
CA MET A 268 -9.91 -9.86 -12.26
C MET A 268 -10.88 -10.88 -11.66
N THR A 269 -10.97 -12.09 -12.20
CA THR A 269 -11.97 -13.08 -11.77
C THR A 269 -11.32 -14.32 -11.18
N ARG A 270 -11.83 -14.80 -10.04
CA ARG A 270 -11.37 -15.99 -9.30
C ARG A 270 -12.52 -16.95 -9.02
N PHE A 271 -13.32 -17.22 -10.06
CA PHE A 271 -14.41 -18.19 -10.06
C PHE A 271 -14.39 -18.96 -11.38
N ASN A 272 -14.96 -20.16 -11.40
CA ASN A 272 -15.05 -20.95 -12.64
C ASN A 272 -16.16 -20.38 -13.54
N ARG A 273 -16.00 -20.53 -14.85
CA ARG A 273 -17.09 -20.29 -15.81
C ARG A 273 -18.15 -21.39 -15.65
N ASP A 274 -19.44 -21.01 -15.70
CA ASP A 274 -20.56 -21.96 -15.61
C ASP A 274 -20.53 -22.87 -16.85
N LYS A 275 -20.85 -24.17 -16.70
CA LYS A 275 -20.56 -25.15 -17.76
C LYS A 275 -21.55 -25.17 -18.94
N ASP A 276 -22.78 -24.66 -18.82
CA ASP A 276 -23.80 -24.87 -19.88
C ASP A 276 -24.97 -23.86 -19.79
N THR A 277 -24.72 -22.55 -19.87
CA THR A 277 -25.78 -21.53 -19.91
C THR A 277 -25.62 -20.48 -21.02
N GLU A 278 -26.73 -19.98 -21.58
CA GLU A 278 -26.75 -18.70 -22.30
C GLU A 278 -26.44 -17.58 -21.29
N ASN A 279 -25.57 -16.62 -21.64
CA ASN A 279 -25.04 -15.56 -20.76
C ASN A 279 -23.87 -15.96 -19.84
N GLN A 280 -23.04 -16.93 -20.24
CA GLN A 280 -21.77 -17.22 -19.57
C GLN A 280 -20.82 -16.01 -19.56
N TRP A 281 -19.94 -15.98 -18.54
CA TRP A 281 -18.81 -15.06 -18.53
C TRP A 281 -17.90 -15.32 -19.74
N PRO A 282 -17.75 -14.36 -20.68
CA PRO A 282 -17.06 -14.61 -21.93
C PRO A 282 -15.59 -14.99 -21.74
N ASP A 283 -15.11 -15.83 -22.66
CA ASP A 283 -13.68 -16.10 -22.81
C ASP A 283 -12.92 -14.80 -23.12
N GLY A 284 -11.76 -14.61 -22.49
CA GLY A 284 -10.94 -13.42 -22.68
C GLY A 284 -11.46 -12.15 -21.99
N MET A 285 -12.57 -12.21 -21.24
CA MET A 285 -13.13 -11.05 -20.55
C MET A 285 -12.47 -10.82 -19.18
N GLY A 286 -11.61 -9.82 -19.12
CA GLY A 286 -10.85 -9.44 -17.93
C GLY A 286 -9.72 -10.41 -17.63
N ILE A 287 -8.97 -10.10 -16.58
CA ILE A 287 -7.83 -10.88 -16.11
C ILE A 287 -8.34 -12.17 -15.44
N HIS A 288 -8.00 -13.33 -15.99
CA HIS A 288 -8.38 -14.61 -15.41
C HIS A 288 -7.14 -15.47 -15.08
N PRO A 289 -6.78 -15.63 -13.79
CA PRO A 289 -5.64 -16.46 -13.41
C PRO A 289 -5.85 -17.92 -13.81
N SER A 290 -4.92 -18.48 -14.60
CA SER A 290 -4.98 -19.90 -15.00
C SER A 290 -4.80 -20.89 -13.85
N ARG A 291 -4.30 -20.43 -12.71
CA ARG A 291 -4.15 -21.21 -11.49
C ARG A 291 -4.15 -20.32 -10.25
N TRP A 292 -4.64 -20.87 -9.14
CA TRP A 292 -4.54 -20.25 -7.82
C TRP A 292 -4.30 -21.32 -6.74
N PRO A 293 -3.06 -21.83 -6.56
CA PRO A 293 -2.78 -22.86 -5.58
C PRO A 293 -3.12 -22.38 -4.17
N ASP A 294 -3.73 -23.27 -3.38
CA ASP A 294 -4.19 -22.95 -2.04
C ASP A 294 -3.03 -22.67 -1.09
N SER A 295 -2.96 -21.45 -0.56
CA SER A 295 -2.05 -21.02 0.52
C SER A 295 -0.58 -21.44 0.34
N ARG A 296 -0.05 -21.41 -0.88
CA ARG A 296 1.33 -21.79 -1.20
C ARG A 296 2.34 -20.75 -0.68
N ILE A 297 3.31 -21.19 0.11
CA ILE A 297 4.33 -20.31 0.73
C ILE A 297 5.19 -19.57 -0.30
N GLY A 298 5.68 -20.26 -1.34
CA GLY A 298 6.61 -19.69 -2.33
C GLY A 298 5.99 -18.77 -3.38
N GLY A 299 4.69 -18.50 -3.30
CA GLY A 299 3.94 -17.87 -4.40
C GLY A 299 3.88 -18.76 -5.65
N PHE A 300 3.42 -18.18 -6.75
CA PHE A 300 3.27 -18.84 -8.04
C PHE A 300 3.19 -17.82 -9.17
N ASP A 301 3.59 -18.26 -10.36
CA ASP A 301 3.58 -17.42 -11.55
C ASP A 301 2.54 -17.92 -12.56
N TRP A 302 2.03 -17.04 -13.41
CA TRP A 302 1.12 -17.39 -14.50
C TRP A 302 1.22 -16.34 -15.61
N ASN A 303 0.67 -16.63 -16.79
CA ASN A 303 0.73 -15.74 -17.94
C ASN A 303 -0.64 -15.07 -18.15
N CYS A 304 -0.65 -13.75 -18.29
CA CYS A 304 -1.83 -12.94 -18.61
C CYS A 304 -1.57 -12.22 -19.94
N GLY A 305 -2.10 -12.76 -21.05
CA GLY A 305 -1.95 -12.14 -22.37
C GLY A 305 -0.49 -11.85 -22.77
N GLY A 306 0.45 -12.71 -22.39
CA GLY A 306 1.89 -12.53 -22.66
C GLY A 306 2.66 -11.76 -21.57
N THR A 307 1.98 -11.23 -20.55
CA THR A 307 2.62 -10.63 -19.38
C THR A 307 2.78 -11.69 -18.27
N GLN A 308 4.00 -11.87 -17.77
CA GLN A 308 4.22 -12.70 -16.59
C GLN A 308 3.58 -12.03 -15.37
N VAL A 309 2.71 -12.76 -14.68
CA VAL A 309 2.12 -12.34 -13.41
C VAL A 309 2.71 -13.20 -12.28
N ARG A 310 3.21 -12.53 -11.25
CA ARG A 310 3.81 -13.12 -10.05
C ARG A 310 2.86 -12.90 -8.88
N THR A 311 2.29 -13.97 -8.31
CA THR A 311 1.35 -13.89 -7.19
C THR A 311 1.88 -14.55 -5.91
N GLN A 312 1.83 -13.82 -4.79
CA GLN A 312 2.00 -14.37 -3.43
C GLN A 312 0.69 -14.27 -2.66
N ASP A 313 0.17 -15.41 -2.23
CA ASP A 313 -1.05 -15.52 -1.42
C ASP A 313 -0.90 -16.62 -0.33
N TRP A 314 0.18 -16.55 0.46
CA TRP A 314 0.33 -17.45 1.62
C TRP A 314 -0.53 -16.95 2.78
N TYR A 315 -1.82 -17.28 2.77
CA TYR A 315 -2.77 -16.75 3.73
C TYR A 315 -2.95 -17.64 4.98
N ARG A 316 -2.69 -18.96 4.96
CA ARG A 316 -2.77 -19.81 6.16
C ARG A 316 -1.49 -19.70 7.01
N VAL A 317 -1.43 -18.68 7.86
CA VAL A 317 -0.37 -18.49 8.87
C VAL A 317 -0.90 -18.98 10.22
N LYS A 318 -0.43 -20.12 10.71
CA LYS A 318 -1.14 -20.86 11.79
C LYS A 318 -1.05 -20.19 13.16
N THR A 319 0.00 -19.42 13.39
CA THR A 319 0.25 -18.74 14.66
C THR A 319 0.82 -17.34 14.42
N PHE A 320 0.48 -16.38 15.28
CA PHE A 320 1.07 -15.04 15.25
C PHE A 320 2.61 -15.05 15.36
N LEU A 321 3.20 -16.14 15.87
CA LEU A 321 4.66 -16.33 15.92
C LEU A 321 5.28 -16.48 14.51
N GLU A 322 4.49 -16.83 13.50
CA GLU A 322 4.93 -16.91 12.10
C GLU A 322 4.82 -15.58 11.35
N ILE A 323 4.34 -14.48 11.98
CA ILE A 323 4.33 -13.13 11.38
C ILE A 323 5.70 -12.75 10.79
N PRO A 324 6.84 -12.93 11.48
CA PRO A 324 8.16 -12.65 10.90
C PRO A 324 8.46 -13.49 9.65
N LYS A 325 8.02 -14.75 9.61
CA LYS A 325 8.21 -15.64 8.47
C LYS A 325 7.35 -15.22 7.28
N LYS A 326 6.06 -14.91 7.49
CA LYS A 326 5.19 -14.33 6.45
C LYS A 326 5.77 -13.02 5.92
N PHE A 327 6.28 -12.17 6.80
CA PHE A 327 6.94 -10.92 6.42
C PHE A 327 8.19 -11.16 5.55
N GLN A 328 9.03 -12.13 5.90
CA GLN A 328 10.19 -12.49 5.07
C GLN A 328 9.78 -12.98 3.67
N VAL A 329 8.69 -13.76 3.57
CA VAL A 329 8.16 -14.18 2.26
C VAL A 329 7.69 -12.97 1.46
N ILE A 330 6.96 -12.03 2.07
CA ILE A 330 6.52 -10.78 1.41
C ILE A 330 7.73 -9.99 0.87
N VAL A 331 8.72 -9.75 1.73
CA VAL A 331 9.93 -8.98 1.37
C VAL A 331 10.67 -9.65 0.20
N ARG A 332 10.96 -10.95 0.29
CA ARG A 332 11.62 -11.71 -0.79
C ARG A 332 10.85 -11.66 -2.11
N TYR A 333 9.52 -11.63 -2.04
CA TYR A 333 8.69 -11.59 -3.24
C TYR A 333 8.74 -10.22 -3.94
N LEU A 334 8.84 -9.15 -3.14
CA LEU A 334 8.91 -7.76 -3.59
C LEU A 334 10.34 -7.32 -3.97
N GLU A 335 11.39 -7.94 -3.41
CA GLU A 335 12.80 -7.60 -3.68
C GLU A 335 13.16 -7.48 -5.18
N PRO A 336 12.75 -8.41 -6.07
CA PRO A 336 13.01 -8.29 -7.50
C PRO A 336 12.36 -7.07 -8.17
N THR A 337 11.40 -6.42 -7.51
CA THR A 337 10.67 -5.26 -8.05
C THR A 337 11.35 -3.93 -7.73
N LEU A 338 12.35 -3.93 -6.84
CA LEU A 338 12.96 -2.72 -6.28
C LEU A 338 13.84 -1.95 -7.26
N GLN A 339 14.38 -2.63 -8.27
CA GLN A 339 15.29 -2.06 -9.26
C GLN A 339 14.52 -1.67 -10.52
N PRO A 340 14.97 -0.66 -11.30
CA PRO A 340 14.40 -0.36 -12.61
C PRO A 340 14.25 -1.63 -13.44
N SER A 341 13.06 -1.88 -14.00
CA SER A 341 12.86 -3.05 -14.85
C SER A 341 13.55 -2.77 -16.20
N PRO A 342 14.46 -3.64 -16.65
CA PRO A 342 15.09 -3.47 -17.96
C PRO A 342 14.13 -3.82 -19.10
N THR A 343 12.96 -4.41 -18.82
CA THR A 343 12.03 -4.87 -19.84
C THR A 343 10.98 -3.82 -20.20
N TYR A 344 10.60 -3.79 -21.48
CA TYR A 344 9.52 -2.94 -21.98
C TYR A 344 8.17 -3.32 -21.37
N SER A 345 7.94 -4.63 -21.14
CA SER A 345 6.81 -5.17 -20.38
C SER A 345 7.32 -5.84 -19.10
N PRO A 346 7.26 -5.17 -17.93
CA PRO A 346 7.67 -5.77 -16.66
C PRO A 346 6.64 -6.78 -16.16
N PRO A 347 7.05 -7.80 -15.39
CA PRO A 347 6.10 -8.68 -14.72
C PRO A 347 5.16 -7.90 -13.80
N PHE A 348 3.87 -8.23 -13.83
CA PHE A 348 2.90 -7.69 -12.87
C PHE A 348 3.00 -8.49 -11.56
N THR A 349 3.30 -7.84 -10.45
CA THR A 349 3.45 -8.51 -9.15
C THR A 349 2.24 -8.24 -8.28
N LEU A 350 1.58 -9.28 -7.77
CA LEU A 350 0.48 -9.23 -6.81
C LEU A 350 0.93 -9.91 -5.51
N CYS A 351 1.08 -9.14 -4.42
CA CYS A 351 1.64 -9.66 -3.17
C CYS A 351 0.73 -9.34 -1.99
N TYR A 352 -0.07 -10.32 -1.56
CA TYR A 352 -0.92 -10.18 -0.39
C TYR A 352 -0.07 -10.12 0.88
N THR A 353 -0.19 -9.01 1.63
CA THR A 353 0.44 -8.86 2.94
C THR A 353 -0.41 -9.47 4.06
N THR A 354 -1.56 -10.04 3.70
CA THR A 354 -2.57 -10.57 4.61
C THR A 354 -2.37 -12.05 4.88
N ALA A 355 -2.90 -12.49 6.02
CA ALA A 355 -2.99 -13.89 6.39
C ALA A 355 -3.99 -14.05 7.55
N SER A 356 -4.51 -15.25 7.70
CA SER A 356 -5.31 -15.64 8.86
C SER A 356 -5.29 -17.15 9.11
N TYR A 357 -5.52 -17.52 10.37
CA TYR A 357 -5.81 -18.88 10.79
C TYR A 357 -6.41 -18.85 12.20
N PHE A 358 -7.67 -19.28 12.34
CA PHE A 358 -8.32 -19.32 13.64
C PHE A 358 -7.71 -20.45 14.52
N PRO A 359 -7.50 -20.23 15.84
CA PRO A 359 -7.80 -19.02 16.61
C PRO A 359 -6.62 -18.04 16.77
N LEU A 360 -5.39 -18.46 16.47
CA LEU A 360 -4.18 -17.74 16.90
C LEU A 360 -3.71 -16.64 15.93
N SER A 361 -4.25 -16.59 14.73
CA SER A 361 -3.85 -15.66 13.68
C SER A 361 -5.07 -14.98 13.09
N LEU A 362 -5.77 -14.19 13.89
CA LEU A 362 -6.87 -13.37 13.40
C LEU A 362 -6.34 -12.28 12.45
N PRO A 363 -7.10 -11.82 11.43
CA PRO A 363 -6.64 -10.77 10.51
C PRO A 363 -6.09 -9.53 11.23
N THR A 364 -6.77 -9.10 12.30
CA THR A 364 -6.35 -7.99 13.15
C THR A 364 -4.99 -8.22 13.81
N ILE A 365 -4.71 -9.45 14.28
CA ILE A 365 -3.43 -9.81 14.92
C ILE A 365 -2.30 -9.82 13.90
N ILE A 366 -2.53 -10.41 12.72
CA ILE A 366 -1.49 -10.46 11.67
C ILE A 366 -1.17 -9.05 11.16
N ALA A 367 -2.18 -8.24 10.85
CA ALA A 367 -1.98 -6.91 10.29
C ALA A 367 -1.35 -5.94 11.30
N LYS A 368 -1.93 -5.86 12.51
CA LYS A 368 -1.60 -4.82 13.50
C LYS A 368 -0.58 -5.27 14.54
N GLY A 369 -0.53 -6.57 14.82
CA GLY A 369 0.17 -7.08 15.99
C GLY A 369 -0.57 -6.75 17.29
N PHE A 370 0.10 -6.89 18.42
CA PHE A 370 -0.44 -6.59 19.75
C PHE A 370 0.68 -6.35 20.78
N GLY A 371 0.28 -5.81 21.94
CA GLY A 371 1.20 -5.48 23.03
C GLY A 371 2.09 -4.27 22.72
N TRP A 372 3.29 -4.27 23.29
CA TRP A 372 4.33 -3.25 23.12
C TRP A 372 5.59 -3.88 22.50
N PRO A 373 5.61 -4.14 21.17
CA PRO A 373 6.76 -4.77 20.51
C PRO A 373 8.08 -4.01 20.71
N ASN A 374 8.02 -2.67 20.80
CA ASN A 374 9.18 -1.81 21.06
C ASN A 374 9.82 -2.07 22.44
N TRP A 375 9.06 -2.65 23.37
CA TRP A 375 9.51 -3.03 24.71
C TRP A 375 9.80 -4.54 24.81
N GLY A 376 9.61 -5.30 23.72
CA GLY A 376 9.76 -6.75 23.70
C GLY A 376 8.57 -7.50 24.30
N LEU A 377 7.51 -6.79 24.67
CA LEU A 377 6.30 -7.35 25.29
C LEU A 377 5.13 -7.32 24.30
N GLY A 378 5.23 -8.09 23.21
CA GLY A 378 4.23 -8.10 22.15
C GLY A 378 4.79 -8.56 20.81
N ILE A 379 3.96 -8.54 19.78
CA ILE A 379 4.34 -8.93 18.42
C ILE A 379 4.03 -7.79 17.46
N GLU A 380 5.04 -7.32 16.74
CA GLU A 380 4.87 -6.31 15.67
C GLU A 380 4.17 -6.96 14.47
N GLY A 381 3.04 -6.38 14.05
CA GLY A 381 2.25 -6.85 12.91
C GLY A 381 2.88 -6.54 11.55
N ILE A 382 2.30 -7.10 10.48
CA ILE A 382 2.79 -6.92 9.12
C ILE A 382 2.75 -5.46 8.67
N ASN A 383 1.74 -4.66 9.03
CA ASN A 383 1.61 -3.30 8.53
C ASN A 383 2.74 -2.39 9.02
N ALA A 384 3.10 -2.47 10.31
CA ALA A 384 4.23 -1.73 10.88
C ALA A 384 5.59 -2.18 10.28
N ARG A 385 5.75 -3.48 10.04
CA ARG A 385 6.93 -4.04 9.36
C ARG A 385 7.04 -3.57 7.91
N MET A 386 5.91 -3.48 7.20
CA MET A 386 5.83 -2.98 5.84
C MET A 386 6.18 -1.48 5.78
N CYS A 387 5.65 -0.65 6.66
CA CYS A 387 6.07 0.76 6.76
C CYS A 387 7.59 0.88 6.95
N ARG A 388 8.15 0.08 7.86
CA ARG A 388 9.59 0.09 8.12
C ARG A 388 10.40 -0.26 6.87
N VAL A 389 10.07 -1.33 6.17
CA VAL A 389 10.87 -1.76 5.00
C VAL A 389 10.69 -0.82 3.80
N LEU A 390 9.50 -0.22 3.63
CA LEU A 390 9.30 0.82 2.61
C LEU A 390 10.18 2.03 2.89
N LEU A 391 10.24 2.52 4.14
CA LEU A 391 11.14 3.62 4.53
C LEU A 391 12.62 3.24 4.36
N GLU A 392 13.01 1.99 4.69
CA GLU A 392 14.36 1.49 4.46
C GLU A 392 14.73 1.43 2.98
N TRP A 393 13.77 1.08 2.10
CA TRP A 393 13.96 1.11 0.65
C TRP A 393 14.00 2.51 0.09
N MET A 394 13.13 3.42 0.54
CA MET A 394 13.21 4.85 0.23
C MET A 394 14.58 5.41 0.61
N ALA A 395 15.10 5.05 1.79
CA ALA A 395 16.42 5.48 2.23
C ALA A 395 17.57 4.96 1.35
N ASP A 396 17.38 3.80 0.73
CA ASP A 396 18.31 3.20 -0.22
C ASP A 396 18.17 3.74 -1.65
N GLY A 397 17.19 4.62 -1.92
CA GLY A 397 16.86 5.03 -3.29
C GLY A 397 16.20 3.90 -4.09
N LYS A 398 15.42 3.04 -3.43
CA LYS A 398 14.72 1.92 -4.06
C LYS A 398 13.22 2.18 -4.04
N ARG A 399 12.56 1.75 -5.12
CA ARG A 399 11.11 1.81 -5.25
C ARG A 399 10.54 0.43 -5.55
N VAL A 400 9.61 -0.02 -4.71
CA VAL A 400 8.83 -1.25 -4.93
C VAL A 400 7.81 -1.07 -6.05
N ARG A 401 7.55 -2.12 -6.83
CA ARG A 401 6.47 -2.15 -7.81
C ARG A 401 5.59 -3.37 -7.58
N GLY A 402 4.31 -3.24 -7.91
CA GLY A 402 3.32 -4.29 -7.74
C GLY A 402 2.10 -3.84 -6.98
N CYS A 403 1.08 -4.67 -7.03
CA CYS A 403 -0.14 -4.56 -6.27
C CYS A 403 0.04 -5.21 -4.91
N VAL A 404 -0.28 -4.47 -3.84
CA VAL A 404 -0.04 -4.89 -2.45
C VAL A 404 -1.37 -4.83 -1.67
N PRO A 405 -2.18 -5.91 -1.69
CA PRO A 405 -3.39 -6.00 -0.90
C PRO A 405 -3.11 -6.15 0.60
N MET A 406 -3.76 -5.32 1.41
CA MET A 406 -3.54 -5.21 2.86
C MET A 406 -4.83 -5.38 3.65
N ASP A 407 -4.71 -5.80 4.91
CA ASP A 407 -5.76 -5.70 5.94
C ASP A 407 -5.48 -4.45 6.78
N PHE A 408 -6.53 -3.74 7.20
CA PHE A 408 -6.44 -2.58 8.09
C PHE A 408 -5.40 -1.55 7.68
N TYR A 409 -5.38 -1.17 6.40
CA TYR A 409 -4.31 -0.37 5.78
C TYR A 409 -4.00 0.96 6.49
N ARG A 410 -4.96 1.55 7.24
CA ARG A 410 -4.73 2.75 8.07
C ARG A 410 -4.00 2.49 9.40
N GLN A 411 -3.96 1.25 9.90
CA GLN A 411 -3.53 0.93 11.26
C GLN A 411 -2.06 0.53 11.36
N CYS A 412 -1.18 1.49 11.04
CA CYS A 412 0.28 1.35 11.18
C CYS A 412 0.95 2.55 11.87
N ALA A 413 0.61 3.79 11.49
CA ALA A 413 1.49 4.95 11.66
C ALA A 413 0.78 6.32 11.82
N GLY A 414 -0.54 6.34 12.03
CA GLY A 414 -1.32 7.59 12.05
C GLY A 414 -2.47 7.58 11.05
N LYS A 415 -2.96 8.77 10.66
CA LYS A 415 -4.24 8.93 9.92
C LYS A 415 -4.22 8.39 8.49
N GLU A 416 -3.12 8.52 7.74
CA GLU A 416 -3.05 8.18 6.30
C GLU A 416 -2.71 6.70 6.01
N GLY A 417 -2.04 6.02 6.95
CA GLY A 417 -1.76 4.59 6.82
C GLY A 417 -0.65 4.17 5.86
N LEU A 418 -0.61 2.87 5.58
CA LEU A 418 0.34 2.20 4.69
C LEU A 418 0.00 2.41 3.21
N ALA A 419 -1.28 2.65 2.87
CA ALA A 419 -1.71 2.87 1.48
C ALA A 419 -1.10 4.15 0.89
N ALA A 420 -1.14 5.26 1.64
CA ALA A 420 -0.53 6.52 1.21
C ALA A 420 0.98 6.37 1.00
N LEU A 421 1.68 5.65 1.88
CA LEU A 421 3.11 5.39 1.72
C LEU A 421 3.42 4.54 0.48
N LEU A 422 2.59 3.54 0.17
CA LEU A 422 2.70 2.75 -1.06
C LEU A 422 2.41 3.59 -2.31
N ALA A 423 1.41 4.48 -2.26
CA ALA A 423 1.15 5.41 -3.36
C ALA A 423 2.35 6.35 -3.59
N GLN A 424 2.93 6.87 -2.51
CA GLN A 424 4.13 7.72 -2.54
C GLN A 424 5.33 7.04 -3.20
N MET A 425 5.46 5.71 -3.08
CA MET A 425 6.53 4.98 -3.76
C MET A 425 6.56 5.25 -5.26
N ASN A 426 5.43 5.63 -5.88
CA ASN A 426 5.40 5.95 -7.31
C ASN A 426 6.23 7.18 -7.71
N PHE A 427 6.56 8.05 -6.74
CA PHE A 427 7.25 9.33 -6.96
C PHE A 427 8.66 9.36 -6.38
N MET A 428 9.12 8.25 -5.80
CA MET A 428 10.50 8.10 -5.35
C MET A 428 11.42 7.84 -6.55
N GLU A 429 12.58 8.50 -6.57
CA GLU A 429 13.62 8.30 -7.57
C GLU A 429 14.26 6.90 -7.42
N TRP A 430 14.68 6.31 -8.56
CA TRP A 430 15.49 5.09 -8.62
C TRP A 430 16.99 5.40 -8.57
#